data_AF-C0CXZ3-F1
#
_entry.id   AF-C0CXZ3-F1
#
_cell.length_a   1.000
_cell.length_b   1.000
_cell.length_c   1.000
_cell.angle_alpha   90.00
_cell.angle_beta   90.00
_cell.angle_gamma   90.00
#
_symmetry.space_group_name_H-M   'P 1'
#
loop_
_entity.id
_entity.type
_entity.pdbx_description
1 polymer ?
#
loop_
_entity_poly.entity_id
_entity_poly.type
_entity_poly.pdbx_seq_one_letter_code
_entity_poly.pdbx_strand_id
1 'polypeptide(L)' 'MEESGVKTVTGKTVWSAKIQQMLKNKKYKGDIMPQKTFTEDYLNGIRKKNVGQRTRYYVKGSHSAIISPEIFDKV' A
#
# COMPACT_ATOMS: atom_id res chain seq x y z
N MET A 1 -11.16 6.89 -16.54
CA MET A 1 -11.73 5.61 -16.01
C MET A 1 -13.24 5.68 -15.90
N GLU A 2 -13.80 6.81 -15.47
CA GLU A 2 -15.26 7.03 -15.44
C GLU A 2 -15.89 7.01 -16.84
N GLU A 3 -15.27 7.68 -17.81
CA GLU A 3 -15.73 7.67 -19.22
C GLU A 3 -15.52 6.32 -19.92
N SER A 4 -14.57 5.50 -19.45
CA SER A 4 -14.29 4.18 -20.02
C SER A 4 -15.11 3.05 -19.38
N GLY A 5 -16.08 3.39 -18.52
CA GLY A 5 -17.02 2.43 -17.91
C GLY A 5 -16.39 1.47 -16.89
N VAL A 6 -15.13 1.66 -16.51
CA VAL A 6 -14.44 0.78 -15.56
C VAL A 6 -14.90 1.13 -14.15
N LYS A 7 -15.51 0.19 -13.43
CA LYS A 7 -15.94 0.37 -12.04
C LYS A 7 -14.82 0.03 -11.08
N THR A 8 -14.75 0.73 -9.94
CA THR A 8 -13.78 0.35 -8.90
C THR A 8 -14.09 -1.06 -8.37
N VAL A 9 -13.11 -1.72 -7.75
CA VAL A 9 -13.26 -3.05 -7.11
C VAL A 9 -14.44 -3.15 -6.13
N THR A 10 -14.93 -2.00 -5.62
CA THR A 10 -16.06 -1.92 -4.68
C THR A 10 -17.35 -1.43 -5.37
N GLY A 11 -17.41 -1.44 -6.70
CA GLY A 11 -18.57 -1.03 -7.48
C GLY A 11 -18.81 0.48 -7.58
N LYS A 12 -17.97 1.32 -6.97
CA LYS A 12 -18.09 2.79 -7.05
C LYS A 12 -17.59 3.31 -8.39
N THR A 13 -18.29 4.32 -8.90
CA THR A 13 -17.96 5.02 -10.15
C THR A 13 -16.86 6.04 -9.96
N VAL A 14 -16.75 6.67 -8.78
CA VAL A 14 -15.72 7.71 -8.52
C VAL A 14 -14.37 7.08 -8.20
N TRP A 15 -13.34 7.41 -8.99
CA TRP A 15 -12.00 6.82 -8.87
C TRP A 15 -10.96 7.67 -8.13
N SER A 16 -11.20 8.97 -7.94
CA SER A 16 -10.15 9.95 -7.56
C SER A 16 -9.32 9.52 -6.33
N ALA A 17 -9.98 9.18 -5.22
CA ALA A 17 -9.30 8.82 -3.98
C ALA A 17 -8.54 7.48 -4.08
N LYS A 18 -9.08 6.50 -4.81
CA LYS A 18 -8.45 5.19 -4.98
C LYS A 18 -7.20 5.28 -5.85
N ILE A 19 -7.24 6.05 -6.93
CA ILE A 19 -6.08 6.25 -7.82
C ILE A 19 -4.91 6.83 -7.02
N GLN A 20 -5.16 7.87 -6.23
CA GLN A 20 -4.14 8.47 -5.36
C GLN A 20 -3.54 7.47 -4.36
N GLN A 21 -4.37 6.59 -3.81
CA GLN A 21 -3.91 5.56 -2.87
C GLN A 21 -3.07 4.47 -3.57
N MET A 22 -3.39 4.14 -4.82
CA MET A 22 -2.61 3.22 -5.64
C MET A 22 -1.25 3.83 -5.99
N LEU A 23 -1.21 5.07 -6.47
CA LEU A 23 0.04 5.74 -6.82
C LEU A 23 1.00 5.88 -5.63
N LYS A 24 0.48 6.07 -4.40
CA LYS A 24 1.32 6.12 -3.18
C LYS A 24 1.84 4.76 -2.72
N ASN A 25 1.43 3.66 -3.34
CA ASN A 25 1.78 2.33 -2.87
C ASN A 25 3.17 1.90 -3.37
N LYS A 26 4.15 1.95 -2.48
CA LYS A 26 5.56 1.58 -2.73
C LYS A 26 5.77 0.14 -3.22
N LYS A 27 4.77 -0.73 -3.06
CA LYS A 27 4.81 -2.08 -3.66
C LYS A 27 4.98 -2.04 -5.18
N TYR A 28 4.48 -1.01 -5.86
CA TYR A 28 4.64 -0.90 -7.32
C TYR A 28 6.09 -0.73 -7.76
N LYS A 29 6.95 -0.15 -6.91
CA LYS A 29 8.41 -0.07 -7.14
C LYS A 29 9.20 -1.25 -6.56
N GLY A 30 8.53 -2.29 -6.07
CA GLY A 30 9.16 -3.47 -5.46
C GLY A 30 9.53 -3.30 -3.98
N ASP A 31 9.16 -2.19 -3.35
CA ASP A 31 9.49 -1.92 -1.96
C ASP A 31 8.42 -2.43 -1.00
N ILE A 32 8.84 -3.09 0.07
CA ILE A 32 7.95 -3.63 1.11
C ILE A 32 8.34 -3.06 2.47
N MET A 33 7.32 -2.65 3.22
CA MET A 33 7.44 -2.35 4.64
C MET A 33 6.63 -3.38 5.43
N PRO A 34 7.26 -4.47 5.91
CA PRO A 34 6.63 -5.43 6.82
C PRO A 34 6.29 -4.79 8.18
N GLN A 35 5.43 -5.47 8.95
CA GLN A 35 5.06 -5.09 10.33
C GLN A 35 4.50 -3.67 10.51
N LYS A 36 3.70 -3.18 9.55
CA LYS A 36 2.93 -1.91 9.71
C LYS A 36 1.91 -1.97 10.85
N THR A 37 1.44 -3.15 11.17
CA THR A 37 0.57 -3.44 12.31
C THR A 37 1.18 -4.59 13.10
N PHE A 38 0.95 -4.59 14.41
CA PHE A 38 1.35 -5.67 15.29
C PHE A 38 0.16 -6.08 16.17
N THR A 39 0.18 -7.33 16.63
CA THR A 39 -0.78 -7.82 17.61
C THR A 39 -0.33 -7.35 18.99
N GLU A 40 -1.11 -6.45 19.59
CA GLU A 40 -0.86 -5.92 20.94
C GLU A 40 -1.31 -6.95 21.99
N ASP A 41 -2.45 -7.60 21.74
CA ASP A 41 -3.03 -8.59 22.61
C ASP A 41 -3.31 -9.88 21.83
N TYR A 42 -2.67 -10.97 22.23
CA TYR A 42 -2.82 -12.28 21.59
C TYR A 42 -4.12 -12.98 21.99
N LEU A 43 -4.64 -12.71 23.19
CA LEU A 43 -5.87 -13.31 23.71
C LEU A 43 -7.09 -12.68 23.03
N ASN A 44 -7.07 -11.37 22.85
CA ASN A 44 -8.20 -10.62 22.26
C ASN A 44 -8.05 -10.38 20.74
N GLY A 45 -6.94 -10.79 20.12
CA GLY A 45 -6.70 -10.65 18.69
C GLY A 45 -6.60 -9.19 18.21
N ILE A 46 -6.34 -8.24 19.11
CA ILE A 46 -6.36 -6.81 18.80
C ILE A 46 -5.08 -6.44 18.04
N ARG A 47 -5.26 -5.94 16.81
CA ARG A 47 -4.19 -5.48 15.94
C ARG A 47 -4.12 -3.96 15.97
N LYS A 48 -2.94 -3.41 16.29
CA LYS A 48 -2.70 -1.96 16.35
C LYS A 48 -1.66 -1.56 15.31
N LYS A 49 -1.75 -0.32 14.84
CA LYS A 49 -0.70 0.26 13.98
C LYS A 49 0.59 0.38 14.78
N ASN A 50 1.69 -0.04 14.16
CA ASN A 50 3.00 0.05 14.75
C ASN A 50 3.52 1.48 14.58
N VAL A 51 3.41 2.31 15.62
CA VAL A 51 3.88 3.71 15.62
C VAL A 51 5.36 3.81 16.04
N GLY A 52 5.95 2.69 16.46
CA GLY A 52 7.30 2.64 17.05
C GLY A 52 7.45 1.55 18.12
N GLN A 53 6.37 0.84 18.44
CA GLN A 53 6.37 -0.25 19.42
C GLN A 53 7.19 -1.46 18.97
N ARG A 54 7.34 -1.68 17.65
CA ARG A 54 8.23 -2.70 17.08
C ARG A 54 9.08 -2.13 15.95
N THR A 55 10.26 -2.68 15.74
CA THR A 55 11.14 -2.29 14.64
C THR A 55 10.45 -2.48 13.30
N ARG A 56 10.27 -1.40 12.55
CA ARG A 56 9.79 -1.45 11.16
C ARG A 56 10.98 -1.58 10.24
N TYR A 57 11.03 -2.65 9.46
CA TYR A 57 12.04 -2.83 8.43
C TYR A 57 11.53 -2.27 7.10
N TYR A 58 12.45 -1.67 6.34
CA TYR A 58 12.20 -1.24 4.97
C TYR A 58 13.03 -2.10 4.03
N VAL A 59 12.37 -2.95 3.26
CA VAL A 59 13.03 -3.83 2.29
C VAL A 59 12.89 -3.20 0.91
N LYS A 60 14.01 -2.82 0.32
CA LYS A 60 14.08 -2.34 -1.06
C LYS A 60 14.13 -3.53 -2.02
N GLY A 61 13.35 -3.48 -3.09
CA GLY A 61 13.43 -4.48 -4.18
C GLY A 61 13.13 -5.93 -3.74
N SER A 62 12.13 -6.13 -2.88
CA SER A 62 11.75 -7.47 -2.42
C SER A 62 11.10 -8.34 -3.51
N HIS A 63 10.49 -7.73 -4.52
CA HIS A 63 9.94 -8.40 -5.69
C HIS A 63 10.13 -7.53 -6.93
N SER A 64 9.99 -8.14 -8.11
CA SER A 64 10.04 -7.42 -9.40
C SER A 64 9.08 -6.23 -9.37
N ALA A 65 9.63 -5.05 -9.60
CA ALA A 65 8.86 -3.83 -9.62
C ALA A 65 7.90 -3.86 -10.83
N ILE A 66 6.64 -3.47 -10.61
CA ILE A 66 5.67 -3.30 -11.70
C ILE A 66 6.01 -2.03 -12.49
N ILE A 67 6.54 -1.01 -11.81
CA ILE A 67 6.94 0.28 -12.38
C ILE A 67 8.34 0.61 -11.87
N SER A 68 9.21 1.11 -12.75
CA SER A 68 10.56 1.55 -12.38
C SER A 68 10.51 2.63 -11.29
N PRO A 69 11.43 2.62 -10.30
CA PRO A 69 11.45 3.61 -9.21
C PRO A 69 11.47 5.05 -9.73
N GLU A 70 12.17 5.29 -10.83
CA GLU A 70 12.27 6.60 -11.49
C GLU A 70 10.93 7.14 -11.99
N ILE A 71 10.04 6.27 -12.46
CA ILE A 71 8.69 6.65 -12.90
C ILE A 71 7.79 6.87 -11.68
N PHE A 72 7.97 6.05 -10.65
CA PHE A 72 7.21 6.16 -9.40
C PHE A 72 7.52 7.45 -8.64
N ASP A 73 8.79 7.85 -8.57
CA ASP A 73 9.22 9.05 -7.82
C ASP A 73 8.95 10.36 -8.61
N LYS A 74 8.50 10.28 -9.87
CA LYS A 74 8.07 11.43 -10.69
C LYS A 74 6.61 11.87 -10.45
N VAL A 75 5.83 11.09 -9.69
CA VAL A 75 4.40 11.30 -9.42
C VAL A 75 4.19 11.94 -8.05
#